data_AF-A0A496VGL9-F1
#
_entry.id   AF-A0A496VGL9-F1
#
_cell.length_a   1.000
_cell.length_b   1.000
_cell.length_c   1.000
_cell.angle_alpha   90.00
_cell.angle_beta   90.00
_cell.angle_gamma   90.00
#
_symmetry.space_group_name_H-M   'P 1'
#
loop_
_entity.id
_entity.type
_entity.pdbx_description
1 polymer ?
#
loop_
_entity_poly.entity_id
_entity_poly.type
_entity_poly.pdbx_seq_one_letter_code
_entity_poly.pdbx_strand_id
1 'polypeptide(L)'
;MRLPKSSPANKRISSMVQINDIAATCLDFAGCNISDFPSSSKNLKPLISGEVPSVRDYAISRFYTVPELSGGQAWVEGYFGQLFSMMLRTEEWKVAVYEDDEMGELYNMKTDPDEQNNLWDLPEHAKIQKHLLELVTENGGGRLVTECNYHKKAN
;
A
#
# COMPACT_ATOMS: atom_id res chain seq x y z
N MET A 1 -3.22 -19.87 0.46
CA MET A 1 -3.66 -20.66 -0.71
C MET A 1 -3.37 -22.13 -0.44
N ARG A 2 -4.27 -23.07 -0.80
CA ARG A 2 -4.04 -24.51 -0.64
C ARG A 2 -3.73 -25.12 -2.00
N LEU A 3 -2.53 -25.67 -2.15
CA LEU A 3 -2.06 -26.27 -3.38
C LEU A 3 -2.13 -27.79 -3.28
N PRO A 4 -2.62 -28.51 -4.30
CA PRO A 4 -2.56 -29.96 -4.32
C PRO A 4 -1.10 -30.42 -4.15
N LYS A 5 -0.87 -31.34 -3.21
CA LYS A 5 0.41 -32.04 -2.99
C LYS A 5 1.63 -31.18 -2.59
N SER A 6 1.52 -29.85 -2.52
CA SER A 6 2.70 -28.96 -2.46
C SER A 6 2.65 -27.85 -1.40
N SER A 7 1.50 -27.52 -0.81
CA SER A 7 1.44 -26.56 0.32
C SER A 7 1.32 -27.29 1.67
N PRO A 8 2.16 -27.00 2.67
CA PRO A 8 1.97 -27.52 4.02
C PRO A 8 0.62 -27.06 4.58
N ALA A 9 -0.11 -27.96 5.23
CA ALA A 9 -1.36 -27.60 5.90
C ALA A 9 -1.08 -26.55 7.00
N ASN A 10 -1.95 -25.55 7.12
CA ASN A 10 -1.89 -24.52 8.16
C ASN A 10 -0.62 -23.64 8.17
N LYS A 11 0.18 -23.61 7.09
CA LYS A 11 1.30 -22.66 6.98
C LYS A 11 0.78 -21.21 7.00
N ARG A 12 1.31 -20.40 7.91
CA ARG A 12 1.09 -18.95 7.96
C ARG A 12 2.31 -18.23 7.39
N ILE A 13 2.07 -17.21 6.59
CA ILE A 13 3.09 -16.38 5.97
C ILE A 13 2.74 -14.94 6.35
N SER A 14 3.68 -14.22 6.95
CA SER A 14 3.51 -12.86 7.44
C SER A 14 4.12 -11.80 6.52
N SER A 15 4.90 -12.20 5.51
CA SER A 15 5.48 -11.27 4.55
C SER A 15 4.41 -10.66 3.64
N MET A 16 4.75 -9.50 3.07
CA MET A 16 3.79 -8.63 2.38
C MET A 16 3.31 -9.23 1.06
N VAL A 17 1.99 -9.35 0.93
CA VAL A 17 1.29 -9.76 -0.29
C VAL A 17 0.26 -8.71 -0.71
N GLN A 18 -0.16 -8.71 -1.98
CA GLN A 18 -1.18 -7.82 -2.50
C GLN A 18 -2.27 -8.58 -3.25
N ILE A 19 -3.45 -7.98 -3.39
CA ILE A 19 -4.62 -8.62 -3.99
C ILE A 19 -4.38 -9.07 -5.44
N ASN A 20 -3.62 -8.29 -6.21
CA ASN A 20 -3.27 -8.55 -7.60
C ASN A 20 -2.29 -9.73 -7.79
N ASP A 21 -1.70 -10.24 -6.70
CA ASP A 21 -0.84 -11.43 -6.74
C ASP A 21 -1.62 -12.71 -6.93
N ILE A 22 -2.87 -12.74 -6.46
CA ILE A 22 -3.73 -13.91 -6.61
C ILE A 22 -3.90 -14.23 -8.09
N ALA A 23 -4.18 -13.21 -8.91
CA ALA A 23 -4.32 -13.37 -10.35
C ALA A 23 -3.02 -13.84 -11.01
N ALA A 24 -1.87 -13.22 -10.72
CA ALA A 24 -0.57 -13.63 -11.25
C ALA A 24 -0.22 -15.08 -10.87
N THR A 25 -0.50 -15.46 -9.63
CA THR A 25 -0.27 -16.82 -9.13
C THR A 25 -1.18 -17.84 -9.84
N CYS A 26 -2.46 -17.49 -10.05
CA CYS A 26 -3.40 -18.34 -10.80
C CYS A 26 -2.99 -18.53 -12.26
N LEU A 27 -2.54 -17.46 -12.93
CA LEU A 27 -2.03 -17.54 -14.31
C LEU A 27 -0.81 -18.46 -14.41
N ASP A 28 0.11 -18.37 -13.45
CA ASP A 28 1.25 -19.29 -13.38
C ASP A 28 0.80 -20.75 -13.15
N PHE A 29 -0.25 -21.01 -12.37
CA PHE A 29 -0.81 -22.36 -12.24
C PHE A 29 -1.46 -22.86 -13.52
N ALA A 30 -2.02 -21.97 -14.34
CA ALA A 30 -2.60 -22.30 -15.63
C ALA A 30 -1.56 -22.49 -16.74
N GLY A 31 -0.26 -22.26 -16.46
CA GLY A 31 0.81 -22.33 -17.46
C GLY A 31 0.82 -21.11 -18.41
N CYS A 32 0.17 -20.01 -18.02
CA CYS A 32 0.19 -18.76 -18.78
C CYS A 32 1.49 -17.99 -18.53
N ASN A 33 1.90 -17.20 -19.51
CA ASN A 33 3.00 -16.26 -19.34
C ASN A 33 2.54 -15.04 -18.51
N ILE A 34 3.24 -14.76 -17.41
CA ILE A 34 2.92 -13.68 -16.48
C ILE A 34 3.48 -12.33 -16.98
N SER A 35 4.37 -12.32 -17.99
CA SER A 35 5.00 -11.09 -18.50
C SER A 35 4.01 -10.03 -18.99
N ASP A 36 2.80 -10.44 -19.36
CA ASP A 36 1.74 -9.56 -19.86
C ASP A 36 0.87 -8.98 -18.74
N PHE A 37 1.09 -9.41 -17.50
CA PHE A 37 0.36 -8.95 -16.32
C PHE A 37 1.05 -7.71 -15.70
N PRO A 38 0.33 -6.83 -14.99
CA PRO A 38 0.93 -5.65 -14.38
C PRO A 38 2.19 -5.99 -13.56
N SER A 39 3.28 -5.26 -13.78
CA SER A 39 4.60 -5.53 -13.20
C SER A 39 4.65 -5.51 -11.66
N SER A 40 3.67 -4.86 -11.03
CA SER A 40 3.50 -4.82 -9.57
C SER A 40 2.96 -6.12 -8.98
N SER A 41 2.36 -7.00 -9.80
CA SER A 41 1.91 -8.32 -9.38
C SER A 41 3.07 -9.29 -9.26
N LYS A 42 3.04 -10.15 -8.22
CA LYS A 42 4.06 -11.17 -7.97
C LYS A 42 3.42 -12.56 -7.96
N ASN A 43 4.14 -13.53 -8.51
CA ASN A 43 3.79 -14.93 -8.36
C ASN A 43 4.11 -15.40 -6.94
N LEU A 44 3.11 -15.88 -6.20
CA LEU A 44 3.26 -16.33 -4.82
C LEU A 44 3.70 -17.78 -4.69
N LYS A 45 3.83 -18.55 -5.77
CA LYS A 45 4.24 -19.97 -5.68
C LYS A 45 5.55 -20.16 -4.90
N PRO A 46 6.65 -19.43 -5.19
CA PRO A 46 7.92 -19.58 -4.45
C PRO A 46 7.77 -19.24 -2.96
N LEU A 47 6.90 -18.29 -2.63
CA LEU A 47 6.62 -17.91 -1.24
C LEU A 47 5.83 -19.01 -0.52
N ILE A 48 4.81 -19.58 -1.18
CA ILE A 48 3.97 -20.65 -0.63
C ILE A 48 4.80 -21.92 -0.40
N SER A 49 5.65 -22.31 -1.35
CA SER A 49 6.57 -23.45 -1.21
C SER A 49 7.68 -23.21 -0.20
N GLY A 50 7.99 -21.94 0.12
CA GLY A 50 9.04 -21.56 1.07
C GLY A 50 10.44 -21.48 0.44
N GLU A 51 10.50 -21.38 -0.89
CA GLU A 51 11.74 -21.13 -1.63
C GLU A 51 12.29 -19.72 -1.37
N VAL A 52 11.39 -18.75 -1.14
CA VAL A 52 11.74 -17.37 -0.80
C VAL A 52 11.01 -16.90 0.47
N PRO A 53 11.63 -16.02 1.28
CA PRO A 53 10.99 -15.47 2.47
C PRO A 53 9.99 -14.34 2.15
N SER A 54 10.20 -13.62 1.06
CA SER A 54 9.34 -12.53 0.59
C SER A 54 9.40 -12.39 -0.94
N VAL A 55 8.38 -11.75 -1.51
CA VAL A 55 8.30 -11.39 -2.93
C VAL A 55 8.34 -9.87 -3.17
N ARG A 56 8.29 -9.07 -2.10
CA ARG A 56 8.35 -7.60 -2.13
C ARG A 56 8.67 -7.00 -0.75
N ASP A 57 9.08 -5.75 -0.73
CA ASP A 57 9.44 -5.04 0.50
C ASP A 57 8.28 -4.23 1.10
N TYR A 58 7.29 -3.85 0.28
CA TYR A 58 6.17 -3.01 0.70
C TYR A 58 4.87 -3.36 -0.03
N ALA A 59 3.72 -3.17 0.60
CA ALA A 59 2.41 -3.27 -0.03
C ALA A 59 1.82 -1.87 -0.24
N ILE A 60 1.01 -1.73 -1.29
CA ILE A 60 0.32 -0.49 -1.63
C ILE A 60 -1.18 -0.73 -1.61
N SER A 61 -1.91 0.26 -1.09
CA SER A 61 -3.34 0.39 -1.24
C SER A 61 -3.67 1.77 -1.81
N ARG A 62 -4.71 1.84 -2.62
CA ARG A 62 -5.24 3.10 -3.15
C ARG A 62 -6.72 3.15 -2.89
N PHE A 63 -7.19 4.33 -2.58
CA PHE A 63 -8.60 4.60 -2.42
C PHE A 63 -8.97 5.77 -3.33
N TYR A 64 -10.15 5.65 -3.94
CA TYR A 64 -10.75 6.74 -4.68
C TYR A 64 -12.24 6.76 -4.38
N THR A 65 -12.79 7.95 -4.13
CA THR A 65 -14.25 8.11 -4.13
C THR A 65 -14.75 8.30 -5.55
N VAL A 66 -15.94 7.75 -5.81
CA VAL A 66 -16.71 8.00 -7.02
C VAL A 66 -17.94 8.78 -6.57
N PRO A 67 -17.94 10.12 -6.70
CA PRO A 67 -18.99 10.99 -6.14
C PRO A 67 -20.41 10.56 -6.53
N GLU A 68 -20.57 10.00 -7.73
CA GLU A 68 -21.85 9.51 -8.27
C GLU A 68 -22.39 8.30 -7.51
N LEU A 69 -21.50 7.46 -6.95
CA LEU A 69 -21.86 6.27 -6.18
C LEU A 69 -21.98 6.56 -4.68
N SER A 70 -21.47 7.70 -4.22
CA SER A 70 -21.50 8.10 -2.82
C SER A 70 -22.55 9.18 -2.52
N GLY A 71 -23.50 9.39 -3.44
CA GLY A 71 -24.58 10.38 -3.28
C GLY A 71 -24.08 11.82 -3.19
N GLY A 72 -22.91 12.11 -3.77
CA GLY A 72 -22.26 13.41 -3.70
C GLY A 72 -21.52 13.70 -2.40
N GLN A 73 -21.44 12.75 -1.46
CA GLN A 73 -20.70 12.89 -0.20
C GLN A 73 -19.53 11.91 -0.19
N ALA A 74 -18.32 12.34 0.15
CA ALA A 74 -17.34 11.37 0.61
C ALA A 74 -17.81 10.82 1.97
N TRP A 75 -17.45 9.57 2.31
CA TRP A 75 -17.66 9.01 3.67
C TRP A 75 -16.82 9.73 4.75
N VAL A 76 -16.09 10.78 4.36
CA VAL A 76 -15.29 11.65 5.21
C VAL A 76 -16.07 12.93 5.41
N GLU A 77 -16.45 13.22 6.65
CA GLU A 77 -17.16 14.43 7.03
C GLU A 77 -16.36 15.67 6.60
N GLY A 78 -17.01 16.57 5.84
CA GLY A 78 -16.38 17.79 5.32
C GLY A 78 -15.81 17.68 3.90
N TYR A 79 -15.72 16.49 3.31
CA TYR A 79 -15.26 16.31 1.93
C TYR A 79 -16.40 16.15 0.93
N PHE A 80 -16.47 17.09 -0.02
CA PHE A 80 -17.42 17.08 -1.13
C PHE A 80 -16.64 16.98 -2.44
N GLY A 81 -16.31 15.75 -2.88
CA GLY A 81 -15.59 15.56 -4.13
C GLY A 81 -14.97 14.19 -4.34
N GLN A 82 -14.19 14.09 -5.43
CA GLN A 82 -13.30 12.97 -5.68
C GLN A 82 -12.11 13.09 -4.73
N LEU A 83 -11.95 12.09 -3.88
CA LEU A 83 -10.83 11.94 -2.97
C LEU A 83 -9.96 10.82 -3.52
N PHE A 84 -8.72 11.12 -3.86
CA PHE A 84 -7.69 10.11 -4.11
C PHE A 84 -6.79 9.99 -2.88
N SER A 85 -6.54 8.78 -2.41
CA SER A 85 -5.53 8.54 -1.38
C SER A 85 -4.70 7.31 -1.67
N MET A 86 -3.48 7.31 -1.16
CA MET A 86 -2.54 6.22 -1.33
C MET A 86 -1.86 5.91 -0.02
N MET A 87 -1.81 4.62 0.28
CA MET A 87 -1.13 4.07 1.44
C MET A 87 0.00 3.17 0.96
N LEU A 88 1.15 3.29 1.62
CA LEU A 88 2.27 2.39 1.44
C LEU A 88 2.71 1.86 2.79
N ARG A 89 2.87 0.54 2.89
CA ARG A 89 3.24 -0.14 4.13
C ARG A 89 4.44 -1.05 3.89
N THR A 90 5.48 -0.89 4.69
CA THR A 90 6.61 -1.81 4.83
C THR A 90 6.39 -2.72 6.04
N GLU A 91 7.35 -3.57 6.40
CA GLU A 91 7.27 -4.34 7.65
C GLU A 91 7.25 -3.45 8.90
N GLU A 92 7.90 -2.27 8.86
CA GLU A 92 8.10 -1.43 10.04
C GLU A 92 7.32 -0.12 10.00
N TRP A 93 6.98 0.39 8.82
CA TRP A 93 6.40 1.71 8.68
C TRP A 93 5.21 1.71 7.72
N LYS A 94 4.24 2.58 7.99
CA LYS A 94 3.15 2.88 7.07
C LYS A 94 3.05 4.37 6.86
N VAL A 95 2.86 4.78 5.61
CA VAL A 95 2.50 6.15 5.24
C VAL A 95 1.15 6.15 4.54
N ALA A 96 0.32 7.16 4.81
CA ALA A 96 -0.86 7.49 4.02
C ALA A 96 -0.79 8.95 3.58
N VAL A 97 -1.13 9.20 2.32
CA VAL A 97 -1.23 10.53 1.72
C VAL A 97 -2.59 10.69 1.03
N TYR A 98 -3.14 11.89 1.14
CA TYR A 98 -4.50 12.23 0.72
C TYR A 98 -4.47 13.41 -0.26
N GLU A 99 -5.39 13.41 -1.21
CA GLU A 99 -5.67 14.55 -2.09
C GLU A 99 -6.40 15.61 -1.24
N ASP A 100 -5.83 16.82 -1.17
CA ASP A 100 -6.39 18.02 -0.52
C ASP A 100 -6.36 18.08 1.04
N ASP A 101 -5.80 17.09 1.73
CA ASP A 101 -5.62 17.18 3.18
C ASP A 101 -4.24 17.76 3.52
N GLU A 102 -4.20 18.77 4.40
CA GLU A 102 -2.96 19.27 5.01
C GLU A 102 -2.27 18.17 5.84
N MET A 103 -2.98 17.06 6.10
CA MET A 103 -2.59 15.97 6.97
C MET A 103 -2.19 14.73 6.16
N GLY A 104 -0.99 14.23 6.42
CA GLY A 104 -0.63 12.86 6.09
C GLY A 104 -0.60 12.01 7.37
N GLU A 105 -0.44 10.71 7.20
CA GLU A 105 -0.28 9.81 8.33
C GLU A 105 1.03 9.04 8.22
N LEU A 106 1.71 8.90 9.36
CA LEU A 106 2.92 8.08 9.48
C LEU A 106 2.84 7.26 10.76
N TYR A 107 2.95 5.94 10.64
CA TYR A 107 2.89 5.03 11.78
C TYR A 107 4.09 4.08 11.81
N ASN A 108 4.60 3.82 13.01
CA ASN A 108 5.56 2.74 13.24
C ASN A 108 4.81 1.45 13.56
N MET A 109 4.80 0.50 12.64
CA MET A 109 4.05 -0.74 12.78
C MET A 109 4.63 -1.74 13.78
N LYS A 110 5.87 -1.53 14.26
CA LYS A 110 6.48 -2.36 15.30
C LYS A 110 6.08 -1.90 16.70
N THR A 111 6.04 -0.60 16.94
CA THR A 111 5.71 -0.03 18.25
C THR A 111 4.26 0.38 18.39
N ASP A 112 3.56 0.63 17.28
CA ASP A 112 2.17 1.05 17.19
C ASP A 112 1.42 0.25 16.11
N PRO A 113 1.21 -1.06 16.31
CA PRO A 113 0.56 -1.93 15.32
C PRO A 113 -0.92 -1.57 15.08
N ASP A 114 -1.55 -0.89 16.03
CA ASP A 114 -2.94 -0.44 16.00
C ASP A 114 -3.11 0.99 15.45
N GLU A 115 -2.01 1.62 15.01
CA GLU A 115 -2.01 2.90 14.28
C GLU A 115 -2.67 4.04 15.07
N GLN A 116 -2.41 4.10 16.38
CA GLN A 116 -3.04 5.07 17.29
C GLN A 116 -2.29 6.41 17.38
N ASN A 117 -1.01 6.44 17.01
CA ASN A 117 -0.13 7.59 17.18
C ASN A 117 0.41 8.06 15.82
N ASN A 118 -0.22 9.08 15.24
CA ASN A 118 0.26 9.66 13.99
C ASN A 118 1.56 10.46 14.23
N LEU A 119 2.63 10.06 13.54
CA LEU A 119 3.98 10.62 13.65
C LEU A 119 4.33 11.61 12.52
N TRP A 120 3.35 11.99 11.69
CA TRP A 120 3.55 12.73 10.44
C TRP A 120 4.23 14.09 10.59
N ASP A 121 3.91 14.81 11.66
CA ASP A 121 4.42 16.17 11.91
C ASP A 121 5.63 16.22 12.85
N LEU A 122 6.09 15.05 13.29
CA LEU A 122 7.23 14.95 14.21
C LEU A 122 8.55 15.00 13.43
N PRO A 123 9.40 16.02 13.62
CA PRO A 123 10.59 16.26 12.82
C PRO A 123 11.63 15.13 12.93
N GLU A 124 11.66 14.39 14.05
CA GLU A 124 12.52 13.23 14.25
C GLU A 124 12.29 12.10 13.21
N HIS A 125 11.11 12.07 12.59
CA HIS A 125 10.74 11.05 11.60
C HIS A 125 10.83 11.54 10.15
N ALA A 126 11.28 12.77 9.91
CA ALA A 126 11.33 13.40 8.57
C ALA A 126 12.11 12.57 7.54
N LYS A 127 13.19 11.89 7.95
CA LYS A 127 13.98 11.02 7.04
C LYS A 127 13.19 9.81 6.56
N ILE A 128 12.43 9.18 7.47
CA ILE A 128 11.61 8.00 7.17
C ILE A 128 10.41 8.42 6.31
N GLN A 129 9.74 9.52 6.70
CA GLN A 129 8.67 10.12 5.90
C GLN A 129 9.13 10.36 4.47
N LYS A 130 10.27 11.05 4.28
CA LYS A 130 10.82 11.31 2.95
C LYS A 130 11.04 10.02 2.15
N HIS A 131 11.67 9.01 2.74
CA HIS A 131 11.92 7.74 2.07
C HIS A 131 10.63 7.05 1.61
N LEU A 132 9.60 7.02 2.46
CA LEU A 132 8.32 6.42 2.09
C LEU A 132 7.58 7.25 1.02
N LEU A 133 7.70 8.58 1.05
CA LEU A 133 7.13 9.45 0.01
C LEU A 133 7.84 9.29 -1.35
N GLU A 134 9.13 8.99 -1.37
CA GLU A 134 9.85 8.60 -2.59
C GLU A 134 9.25 7.32 -3.18
N LEU A 135 9.03 6.29 -2.35
CA LEU A 135 8.38 5.04 -2.80
C LEU A 135 6.94 5.28 -3.29
N VAL A 136 6.17 6.14 -2.60
CA VAL A 136 4.82 6.52 -3.05
C VAL A 136 4.90 7.20 -4.43
N THR A 137 5.87 8.10 -4.63
CA THR A 137 6.07 8.80 -5.90
C THR A 137 6.41 7.84 -7.05
N GLU A 138 7.38 6.95 -6.83
CA GLU A 138 7.79 5.91 -7.79
C GLU A 138 6.63 5.00 -8.20
N ASN A 139 5.70 4.78 -7.27
CA ASN A 139 4.50 4.01 -7.50
C ASN A 139 3.31 4.89 -7.92
N GLY A 140 3.52 6.00 -8.61
CA GLY A 140 2.43 6.78 -9.23
C GLY A 140 1.54 7.53 -8.23
N GLY A 141 2.06 7.85 -7.04
CA GLY A 141 1.45 8.76 -6.06
C GLY A 141 2.05 10.17 -6.09
N GLY A 142 2.88 10.50 -7.09
CA GLY A 142 3.65 11.76 -7.11
C GLY A 142 2.82 13.04 -7.05
N ARG A 143 1.59 13.03 -7.58
CA ARG A 143 0.65 14.16 -7.45
C ARG A 143 0.29 14.43 -5.97
N LEU A 144 -0.11 13.38 -5.24
CA LEU A 144 -0.43 13.46 -3.81
C LEU A 144 0.76 13.99 -2.99
N VAL A 145 1.96 13.48 -3.27
CA VAL A 145 3.18 13.90 -2.56
C VAL A 145 3.50 15.38 -2.81
N THR A 146 3.23 15.87 -4.03
CA THR A 146 3.45 17.28 -4.38
C THR A 146 2.46 18.18 -3.64
N GLU A 147 1.19 17.80 -3.59
CA GLU A 147 0.13 18.53 -2.89
C GLU A 147 0.44 18.59 -1.38
N CYS A 148 0.74 17.45 -0.73
CA CYS A 148 1.13 17.44 0.69
C CYS A 148 2.31 18.37 1.01
N ASN A 149 3.32 18.44 0.14
CA ASN A 149 4.48 19.30 0.34
C ASN A 149 4.20 20.79 0.08
N TYR A 150 3.22 21.11 -0.77
CA TYR A 150 2.82 22.49 -1.04
C TYR A 150 2.19 23.11 0.20
N HIS A 151 1.28 22.40 0.86
CA HIS A 151 0.61 22.88 2.07
C HIS A 151 1.57 23.05 3.25
N LYS A 152 2.55 22.16 3.43
CA LYS A 152 3.60 22.33 4.46
C LYS A 152 4.46 23.60 4.32
N LYS A 153 4.50 24.24 3.15
CA LYS A 153 5.27 25.48 2.91
C LYS A 153 4.44 26.76 3.08
N ALA A 154 3.12 26.64 3.12
CA ALA A 154 2.20 27.78 3.21
C ALA A 154 1.93 28.23 4.66
N ASN A 155 2.33 27.42 5.64
CA ASN A 155 2.25 27.66 7.09
C ASN A 155 3.65 27.93 7.68
#